data_AF-A0A432RR97-F1
#
_entry.id   AF-A0A432RR97-F1
#
_cell.length_a   1.000
_cell.length_b   1.000
_cell.length_c   1.000
_cell.angle_alpha   90.00
_cell.angle_beta   90.00
_cell.angle_gamma   90.00
#
_symmetry.space_group_name_H-M   'P 1'
#
loop_
_entity.id
_entity.type
_entity.pdbx_description
1 polymer ?
#
loop_
_entity_poly.entity_id
_entity_poly.type
_entity_poly.pdbx_seq_one_letter_code
_entity_poly.pdbx_strand_id
1 'polypeptide(L)' 'MNIEHLSTEEKVRLAEELWESAYQEQTSAPISDVQKAILDARSAAFEKDQNIGTEWHLLKKQLMED' A
#
# COMPACT_ATOMS: atom_id res chain seq x y z
N MET A 1 -21.71 6.73 -4.45
CA MET A 1 -21.64 5.34 -4.93
C MET A 1 -21.92 4.43 -3.74
N ASN A 2 -22.90 3.52 -3.80
CA ASN A 2 -23.22 2.63 -2.67
C ASN A 2 -22.34 1.38 -2.72
N ILE A 3 -21.13 1.50 -2.18
CA ILE A 3 -20.11 0.44 -2.14
C ILE A 3 -20.56 -0.74 -1.25
N GLU A 4 -21.51 -0.51 -0.35
CA GLU A 4 -22.01 -1.52 0.59
C GLU A 4 -22.75 -2.70 -0.06
N HIS A 5 -23.34 -2.49 -1.24
CA HIS A 5 -24.09 -3.54 -1.96
C HIS A 5 -23.23 -4.39 -2.89
N LEU A 6 -21.95 -4.08 -3.04
CA LEU A 6 -21.05 -4.84 -3.89
C LEU A 6 -20.63 -6.16 -3.21
N SER A 7 -20.62 -7.24 -3.99
CA SER A 7 -19.94 -8.47 -3.63
C SER A 7 -18.43 -8.22 -3.42
N THR A 8 -17.74 -9.17 -2.79
CA THR A 8 -16.29 -9.06 -2.56
C THR A 8 -15.52 -8.91 -3.88
N GLU A 9 -15.91 -9.66 -4.92
CA GLU A 9 -15.26 -9.58 -6.23
C GLU A 9 -15.44 -8.20 -6.89
N GLU A 10 -16.66 -7.65 -6.83
CA GLU A 10 -16.95 -6.32 -7.36
C GLU A 10 -16.20 -5.22 -6.59
N LYS A 11 -16.02 -5.37 -5.28
CA LYS A 11 -15.21 -4.45 -4.47
C LYS A 11 -13.74 -4.48 -4.88
N VAL A 12 -13.19 -5.67 -5.14
CA VAL A 12 -11.81 -5.82 -5.60
C VAL A 12 -11.64 -5.17 -6.97
N ARG A 13 -12.52 -5.46 -7.92
CA ARG A 13 -12.46 -4.85 -9.25
C ARG A 13 -12.61 -3.32 -9.19
N LEU A 14 -13.53 -2.82 -8.37
CA LEU A 14 -13.68 -1.37 -8.18
C LEU A 14 -12.43 -0.74 -7.58
N ALA A 15 -11.79 -1.40 -6.61
CA ALA A 15 -10.53 -0.93 -6.04
C ALA A 15 -9.41 -0.88 -7.10
N GLU A 16 -9.31 -1.90 -7.96
CA GLU A 16 -8.37 -1.93 -9.09
C GLU A 16 -8.62 -0.79 -10.07
N GLU A 17 -9.87 -0.56 -10.48
CA GLU A 17 -10.24 0.51 -11.42
C GLU A 17 -9.95 1.90 -10.85
N LEU A 18 -10.27 2.12 -9.57
CA LEU A 18 -9.95 3.37 -8.87
C LEU A 18 -8.45 3.59 -8.75
N TRP A 19 -7.70 2.52 -8.47
CA TRP A 19 -6.25 2.58 -8.37
C TRP A 19 -5.59 2.92 -9.71
N GLU A 20 -6.03 2.26 -10.79
CA GLU A 20 -5.54 2.53 -12.14
C GLU A 20 -5.84 3.98 -12.55
N SER A 21 -7.06 4.47 -12.28
CA SER A 21 -7.42 5.86 -12.55
C SER A 21 -6.53 6.86 -11.81
N ALA A 22 -6.25 6.62 -10.53
CA ALA A 22 -5.36 7.48 -9.73
C ALA A 22 -3.91 7.43 -10.24
N TYR A 23 -3.44 6.27 -10.68
CA TYR A 23 -2.09 6.09 -11.24
C TYR A 23 -1.90 6.84 -12.56
N GLN A 24 -2.90 6.85 -13.45
CA GLN A 24 -2.84 7.62 -14.69
C GLN A 24 -2.77 9.14 -14.44
N GLU A 25 -3.31 9.60 -13.32
CA GLU A 25 -3.29 11.01 -12.90
C GLU A 25 -2.16 11.33 -11.90
N GLN A 26 -1.19 10.43 -11.70
CA GLN A 26 -0.15 10.53 -10.67
C GLN A 26 0.66 11.84 -10.73
N THR A 27 0.82 12.42 -11.92
CA THR A 27 1.50 13.70 -12.15
C THR A 27 0.74 14.92 -11.61
N SER A 28 -0.55 14.77 -11.25
CA SER A 28 -1.37 15.84 -10.68
C SER A 28 -1.19 16.04 -9.17
N ALA A 29 -0.52 15.11 -8.48
CA ALA A 29 -0.28 15.15 -7.04
C ALA A 29 1.21 15.46 -6.75
N PRO A 30 1.60 16.75 -6.68
CA PRO A 30 2.97 17.11 -6.36
C PRO A 30 3.35 16.71 -4.94
N ILE A 31 4.51 16.05 -4.80
CA ILE A 31 5.08 15.72 -3.49
C ILE A 31 5.74 16.98 -2.92
N SER A 32 5.27 17.43 -1.76
CA SER A 32 5.86 18.56 -1.03
C SER A 32 7.26 18.23 -0.52
N ASP A 33 8.09 19.24 -0.29
CA ASP A 33 9.45 19.04 0.22
C ASP A 33 9.48 18.40 1.62
N VAL A 34 8.43 18.65 2.43
CA VAL A 34 8.25 17.99 3.73
C VAL A 34 8.05 16.48 3.56
N GLN A 35 7.22 16.07 2.59
CA GLN A 35 6.99 14.65 2.30
C GLN A 35 8.24 13.97 1.74
N LYS A 36 9.03 14.66 0.90
CA LYS A 36 10.32 14.16 0.41
C LYS A 36 11.29 13.92 1.57
N ALA A 37 11.43 14.89 2.48
CA ALA A 37 12.32 14.76 3.62
C ALA A 37 11.95 13.56 4.53
N ILE A 38 10.65 13.31 4.71
CA ILE A 38 10.17 12.13 5.44
C ILE A 38 10.52 10.84 4.69
N LEU A 39 10.34 10.81 3.36
CA LEU A 39 10.68 9.66 2.53
C LEU A 39 12.17 9.34 2.62
N ASP A 40 13.04 10.35 2.47
CA ASP A 40 14.48 10.19 2.55
C ASP A 40 14.92 9.64 3.93
N ALA A 41 14.34 10.17 5.01
CA ALA A 41 14.61 9.69 6.36
C ALA A 41 14.20 8.22 6.56
N ARG A 42 13.03 7.82 6.03
CA ARG A 42 12.54 6.44 6.11
C ARG A 42 13.38 5.48 5.27
N SER A 43 13.77 5.87 4.06
CA SER A 43 14.67 5.08 3.22
C SER A 43 16.02 4.88 3.90
N ALA A 44 16.61 5.92 4.47
CA ALA A 44 17.87 5.82 5.20
C ALA A 44 17.77 4.95 6.47
N ALA A 45 16.60 4.89 7.12
CA ALA A 45 16.36 4.00 8.25
C ALA A 45 16.25 2.53 7.79
N PHE A 46 15.52 2.28 6.70
CA PHE A 46 15.37 0.96 6.12
C PHE A 46 16.69 0.37 5.63
N GLU A 47 17.55 1.16 4.99
CA GLU A 47 18.89 0.71 4.56
C GLU A 47 19.77 0.24 5.73
N LYS A 48 19.50 0.74 6.95
CA LYS A 48 20.24 0.36 8.15
C LYS A 48 19.68 -0.88 8.83
N ASP A 49 18.35 -1.03 8.89
CA ASP A 49 17.71 -2.13 9.61
C ASP A 49 17.40 -3.35 8.73
N GLN A 50 17.29 -3.15 7.41
CA GLN A 50 16.90 -4.14 6.41
C GLN A 50 15.73 -5.03 6.86
N ASN A 51 14.75 -4.44 7.53
CA ASN A 51 13.54 -5.11 7.96
C ASN A 51 12.60 -5.25 6.75
N ILE A 52 12.93 -6.23 5.91
CA ILE A 52 12.27 -6.54 4.62
C ILE A 52 10.82 -7.03 4.83
N GLY A 53 10.34 -7.06 6.08
CA GLY A 53 9.07 -7.66 6.43
C GLY A 53 9.12 -9.18 6.31
N THR A 54 7.96 -9.81 6.42
CA THR A 54 7.83 -11.26 6.32
C THR A 54 6.73 -11.56 5.33
N GLU A 55 6.97 -12.54 4.45
CA GLU A 55 5.98 -13.00 3.49
C GLU A 55 4.69 -13.41 4.21
N TRP A 56 3.54 -13.02 3.65
CA TRP A 56 2.24 -13.20 4.31
C TRP A 56 1.98 -14.65 4.72
N HIS A 57 2.35 -15.62 3.89
CA HIS A 57 2.14 -17.03 4.20
C HIS A 57 2.97 -17.49 5.41
N LEU A 58 4.15 -16.92 5.65
CA LEU A 58 5.00 -17.21 6.81
C LEU A 58 4.42 -16.58 8.08
N LEU A 59 4.01 -15.31 7.99
CA LEU A 59 3.37 -14.61 9.10
C LEU A 59 2.05 -15.29 9.50
N LYS A 60 1.22 -15.66 8.52
CA LYS A 60 -0.04 -16.37 8.75
C LYS A 60 0.19 -17.72 9.43
N LYS A 61 1.22 -18.46 9.02
CA LYS A 61 1.59 -19.73 9.66
C LYS A 61 1.95 -19.50 11.13
N GLN A 62 2.79 -18.51 11.43
CA GLN A 62 3.17 -18.16 12.79
C GLN A 62 1.95 -17.80 13.66
N LEU A 63 1.01 -16.98 13.14
CA LEU A 63 -0.19 -16.55 13.87
C LEU A 63 -1.22 -17.68 14.11
N MET A 64 -1.11 -18.79 13.40
CA MET A 64 -2.03 -19.93 13.48
C MET A 64 -1.44 -21.13 14.23
N GLU A 65 -0.15 -21.06 14.61
CA GLU A 65 0.55 -22.10 15.39
C GLU A 65 0.64 -21.77 16.89
N ASP A 66 0.00 -20.67 17.33
CA ASP A 66 -0.31 -20.33 18.75
C ASP A 66 -1.76 -20.72 19.11
#